data_AF-A0A7V8QPZ8-F1
#
_entry.id   AF-A0A7V8QPZ8-F1
#
_cell.length_a   1.000
_cell.length_b   1.000
_cell.length_c   1.000
_cell.angle_alpha   90.00
_cell.angle_beta   90.00
_cell.angle_gamma   90.00
#
_symmetry.space_group_name_H-M   'P 1'
#
loop_
_entity.id
_entity.type
_entity.pdbx_description
1 polymer ?
#
loop_
_entity_poly.entity_id
_entity_poly.type
_entity_poly.pdbx_seq_one_letter_code
_entity_poly.pdbx_strand_id
1 'polypeptide(L)'
;MTETLSKPKQNILLAQEENFLKWNEILEKFKKTFGEDIYESWIKNINLKKEFNHYVILSVPTRFVRDWIVSRYADKILDVIQIYKQSIQRIELLIEDLQERSDPTNLSKKNKITSIQSSLLNYNRFSSNCRFDNFVVGESNELAYTAARKVCIQSAHYNPLFIYSSVGMGKTHLLNAIGLEVEKSKKVIFLSAERFMYHFVRAIKSNEMVKFKDLFRGANLFIIDDIQFVTGKEAMQEEFFHTFNALIEKGSQIVISSDRPPSNLDRIQERIKSRMAGGLVIDIQPPDLDLRIKILKSKFEEIKKNFNENYDLNEEVFRFLATEVTSSIREMVGALNRILAFNKINTKSPNLYECKRILKDFINSNSKSINVELIQNLVATHFNLGIQELLSARRSRSLARPRQIAMYLAKQYTTNSLPDIGRKFSNRDHTTVIHAVKKIDELIQKDNDIKQSVMELKKKLL
;
A
#
# COMPACT_ATOMS: atom_id res chain seq x y z
N MET A 1 -66.60 14.01 21.66
CA MET A 1 -66.05 15.20 20.99
C MET A 1 -64.57 15.23 21.26
N THR A 2 -63.81 14.67 20.32
CA THR A 2 -62.35 14.58 20.33
C THR A 2 -61.79 15.78 19.58
N GLU A 3 -61.33 16.80 20.30
CA GLU A 3 -60.53 17.87 19.69
C GLU A 3 -59.07 17.45 19.67
N THR A 4 -58.62 17.14 18.46
CA THR A 4 -57.23 16.90 18.07
C THR A 4 -56.42 18.19 18.17
N LEU A 5 -55.60 18.31 19.22
CA LEU A 5 -54.52 19.28 19.29
C LEU A 5 -53.39 18.86 18.34
N SER A 6 -53.36 19.50 17.16
CA SER A 6 -52.27 19.43 16.19
C SER A 6 -50.99 20.04 16.77
N LYS A 7 -49.94 19.23 16.96
CA LYS A 7 -48.58 19.72 17.24
C LYS A 7 -48.06 20.54 16.05
N PRO A 8 -47.38 21.68 16.27
CA PRO A 8 -46.77 22.42 15.19
C PRO A 8 -45.64 21.60 14.57
N LYS A 9 -45.67 21.42 13.24
CA LYS A 9 -44.56 20.86 12.47
C LYS A 9 -43.35 21.80 12.63
N GLN A 10 -42.37 21.40 13.43
CA GLN A 10 -41.02 21.95 13.32
C GLN A 10 -40.46 21.51 11.96
N ASN A 11 -40.50 22.43 10.99
CA ASN A 11 -39.71 22.30 9.76
C ASN A 11 -38.23 22.34 10.16
N ILE A 12 -37.62 21.16 10.25
CA ILE A 12 -36.16 21.03 10.26
C ILE A 12 -35.70 21.45 8.86
N LEU A 13 -35.12 22.65 8.75
CA LEU A 13 -34.37 23.10 7.57
C LEU A 13 -33.20 22.13 7.37
N LEU A 14 -33.40 21.11 6.52
CA LEU A 14 -32.31 20.27 6.04
C LEU A 14 -31.42 21.15 5.17
N ALA A 15 -30.15 21.32 5.56
CA ALA A 15 -29.17 22.06 4.79
C ALA A 15 -29.07 21.46 3.38
N GLN A 16 -29.38 22.26 2.36
CA GLN A 16 -29.27 21.84 0.96
C GLN A 16 -27.79 21.76 0.57
N GLU A 17 -27.43 20.70 -0.13
CA GLU A 17 -26.11 20.52 -0.71
C GLU A 17 -25.96 21.42 -1.94
N GLU A 18 -24.85 22.15 -2.01
CA GLU A 18 -24.53 23.10 -3.06
C GLU A 18 -23.32 22.61 -3.86
N ASN A 19 -23.05 23.20 -5.04
CA ASN A 19 -21.89 22.86 -5.88
C ASN A 19 -21.31 24.13 -6.54
N PHE A 20 -20.87 25.09 -5.73
CA PHE A 20 -20.30 26.34 -6.22
C PHE A 20 -18.76 26.33 -6.21
N LEU A 21 -18.14 25.52 -5.36
CA LEU A 21 -16.68 25.45 -5.25
C LEU A 21 -16.04 24.67 -6.41
N LYS A 22 -15.22 25.36 -7.20
CA LYS A 22 -14.36 24.73 -8.19
C LYS A 22 -13.12 24.13 -7.52
N TRP A 23 -13.22 22.86 -7.13
CA TRP A 23 -12.19 22.18 -6.33
C TRP A 23 -10.78 22.21 -6.96
N ASN A 24 -10.68 22.10 -8.29
CA ASN A 24 -9.37 22.15 -8.98
C ASN A 24 -8.64 23.49 -8.80
N GLU A 25 -9.37 24.62 -8.78
CA GLU A 25 -8.78 25.94 -8.56
C GLU A 25 -8.29 26.10 -7.10
N ILE A 26 -9.03 25.51 -6.16
CA ILE A 26 -8.65 25.48 -4.73
C ILE A 26 -7.40 24.63 -4.51
N LEU A 27 -7.29 23.47 -5.17
CA LEU A 27 -6.11 22.61 -5.12
C LEU A 27 -4.86 23.32 -5.66
N GLU A 28 -4.97 24.07 -6.77
CA GLU A 28 -3.86 24.90 -7.27
C GLU A 28 -3.48 26.00 -6.28
N LYS A 29 -4.46 26.61 -5.61
CA LYS A 29 -4.19 27.62 -4.58
C LYS A 29 -3.54 27.00 -3.35
N PHE A 30 -3.95 25.82 -2.91
CA PHE A 30 -3.27 25.07 -1.85
C PHE A 30 -1.81 24.81 -2.22
N LYS A 31 -1.55 24.39 -3.46
CA LYS A 31 -0.17 24.16 -3.92
C LYS A 31 0.70 25.40 -3.79
N LYS A 32 0.17 26.58 -4.13
CA LYS A 32 0.88 27.87 -3.97
C LYS A 32 1.04 28.29 -2.50
N THR A 33 0.03 28.06 -1.66
CA THR A 33 0.02 28.51 -0.25
C THR A 33 0.87 27.63 0.67
N PHE A 34 0.87 26.32 0.46
CA PHE A 34 1.58 25.36 1.31
C PHE A 34 2.94 24.95 0.74
N GLY A 35 3.21 25.24 -0.53
CA GLY A 35 4.42 24.80 -1.23
C GLY A 35 4.31 23.37 -1.77
N GLU A 36 5.16 23.06 -2.76
CA GLU A 36 5.13 21.80 -3.52
C GLU A 36 5.22 20.56 -2.63
N ASP A 37 6.13 20.56 -1.66
CA ASP A 37 6.43 19.41 -0.81
C ASP A 37 5.31 19.08 0.18
N ILE A 38 4.73 20.10 0.82
CA ILE A 38 3.61 19.92 1.75
C ILE A 38 2.35 19.53 0.98
N TYR A 39 2.15 20.12 -0.20
CA TYR A 39 1.02 19.82 -1.05
C TYR A 39 1.04 18.34 -1.48
N GLU A 40 2.13 17.87 -2.09
CA GLU A 40 2.28 16.48 -2.53
C GLU A 40 2.16 15.48 -1.37
N SER A 41 2.68 15.83 -0.19
CA SER A 41 2.73 14.92 0.96
C SER A 41 1.41 14.80 1.73
N TRP A 42 0.62 15.88 1.83
CA TRP A 42 -0.49 15.95 2.80
C TRP A 42 -1.81 16.46 2.22
N ILE A 43 -1.78 17.29 1.18
CA ILE A 43 -2.95 18.07 0.75
C ILE A 43 -3.50 17.59 -0.60
N LYS A 44 -2.65 17.03 -1.46
CA LYS A 44 -3.01 16.56 -2.80
C LYS A 44 -4.14 15.52 -2.81
N ASN A 45 -4.19 14.68 -1.78
CA ASN A 45 -5.19 13.62 -1.65
C ASN A 45 -6.41 14.06 -0.83
N ILE A 46 -6.64 15.37 -0.67
CA ILE A 46 -7.89 15.89 -0.10
C ILE A 46 -8.92 16.04 -1.22
N ASN A 47 -10.05 15.33 -1.10
CA ASN A 47 -11.15 15.45 -2.05
C ASN A 47 -12.35 16.12 -1.39
N LEU A 48 -12.97 17.09 -2.06
CA LEU A 48 -14.27 17.63 -1.66
C LEU A 48 -15.35 16.58 -1.87
N LYS A 49 -16.09 16.22 -0.82
CA LYS A 49 -17.23 15.28 -0.91
C LYS A 49 -18.56 16.00 -0.95
N LYS A 50 -18.76 16.98 -0.06
CA LYS A 50 -20.00 17.75 0.02
C LYS A 50 -19.71 19.20 0.33
N GLU A 51 -20.51 20.09 -0.24
CA GLU A 51 -20.50 21.51 0.05
C GLU A 51 -21.87 21.93 0.59
N PHE A 52 -21.86 22.72 1.67
CA PHE A 52 -23.04 23.37 2.22
C PHE A 52 -22.79 24.88 2.29
N ASN A 53 -23.83 25.64 2.61
CA ASN A 53 -23.72 27.09 2.71
C ASN A 53 -22.65 27.54 3.74
N HIS A 54 -22.56 26.88 4.91
CA HIS A 54 -21.67 27.29 6.00
C HIS A 54 -20.49 26.36 6.28
N TYR A 55 -20.39 25.23 5.58
CA TYR A 55 -19.33 24.26 5.82
C TYR A 55 -19.09 23.34 4.62
N VAL A 56 -17.92 22.72 4.59
CA VAL A 56 -17.57 21.71 3.59
C VAL A 56 -17.13 20.42 4.25
N ILE A 57 -17.42 19.31 3.58
CA ILE A 57 -16.96 17.98 3.94
C ILE A 57 -15.86 17.59 2.97
N LEU A 58 -14.66 17.47 3.51
CA LEU A 58 -13.45 17.02 2.83
C LEU A 58 -13.18 15.57 3.21
N SER A 59 -12.55 14.84 2.31
CA SER A 59 -12.15 13.45 2.55
C SER A 59 -10.67 13.27 2.38
N VAL A 60 -10.11 12.36 3.18
CA VAL A 60 -8.69 12.07 3.25
C VAL A 60 -8.45 10.57 3.33
N PRO A 61 -7.32 10.07 2.82
CA PRO A 61 -7.11 8.64 2.62
C PRO A 61 -6.99 7.85 3.92
N THR A 62 -6.54 8.48 5.01
CA THR A 62 -6.35 7.80 6.30
C THR A 62 -6.72 8.69 7.48
N ARG A 63 -7.07 8.06 8.60
CA ARG A 63 -7.28 8.74 9.89
C ARG A 63 -6.07 9.58 10.32
N PHE A 64 -4.87 9.13 9.95
CA PHE A 64 -3.64 9.84 10.25
C PHE A 64 -3.53 11.16 9.49
N VAL A 65 -3.76 11.13 8.16
CA VAL A 65 -3.76 12.34 7.33
C VAL A 65 -4.82 13.32 7.82
N ARG A 66 -6.00 12.82 8.22
CA ARG A 66 -7.04 13.63 8.86
C ARG A 66 -6.53 14.36 10.09
N ASP A 67 -6.05 13.62 11.08
CA ASP A 67 -5.64 14.19 12.37
C ASP A 67 -4.45 15.15 12.19
N TRP A 68 -3.59 14.89 11.20
CA TRP A 68 -2.49 15.77 10.82
C TRP A 68 -2.96 17.10 10.23
N ILE A 69 -3.84 17.05 9.23
CA ILE A 69 -4.43 18.24 8.60
C ILE A 69 -5.17 19.06 9.65
N VAL A 70 -6.03 18.42 10.47
CA VAL A 70 -6.75 19.07 11.57
C VAL A 70 -5.79 19.84 12.48
N SER A 71 -4.66 19.25 12.84
CA SER A 71 -3.76 19.80 13.84
C SER A 71 -2.72 20.80 13.30
N ARG A 72 -2.58 20.97 11.98
CA ARG A 72 -1.53 21.85 11.38
C ARG A 72 -2.03 22.79 10.30
N TYR A 73 -3.02 22.37 9.53
CA TYR A 73 -3.37 23.01 8.29
C TYR A 73 -4.87 23.33 8.19
N ALA A 74 -5.71 22.88 9.13
CA ALA A 74 -7.15 23.10 9.06
C ALA A 74 -7.52 24.58 8.97
N ASP A 75 -6.93 25.44 9.81
CA ASP A 75 -7.22 26.88 9.79
C ASP A 75 -6.81 27.49 8.45
N LYS A 76 -5.59 27.21 7.98
CA LYS A 76 -5.11 27.70 6.67
C LYS A 76 -5.91 27.14 5.48
N ILE A 77 -6.38 25.90 5.58
CA ILE A 77 -7.23 25.28 4.56
C ILE A 77 -8.57 26.00 4.51
N LEU A 78 -9.16 26.27 5.69
CA LEU A 78 -10.38 27.05 5.82
C LEU A 78 -10.19 28.46 5.25
N ASP A 79 -9.09 29.15 5.59
CA ASP A 79 -8.78 30.48 5.07
C ASP A 79 -8.73 30.51 3.54
N VAL A 80 -8.07 29.51 2.93
CA VAL A 80 -7.99 29.43 1.47
C VAL A 80 -9.35 29.12 0.85
N ILE A 81 -10.18 28.27 1.47
CA ILE A 81 -11.54 27.97 0.99
C ILE A 81 -12.44 29.21 1.10
N GLN A 82 -12.30 30.01 2.16
CA GLN A 82 -13.05 31.25 2.38
C GLN A 82 -12.81 32.32 1.31
N ILE A 83 -11.65 32.32 0.66
CA ILE A 83 -11.37 33.20 -0.50
C ILE A 83 -12.38 32.93 -1.63
N TYR A 84 -12.77 31.67 -1.83
CA TYR A 84 -13.69 31.27 -2.89
C TYR A 84 -15.15 31.33 -2.45
N LYS A 85 -15.42 31.12 -1.15
CA LYS A 85 -16.77 31.24 -0.57
C LYS A 85 -16.72 31.66 0.90
N GLN A 86 -16.96 32.94 1.14
CA GLN A 86 -16.86 33.56 2.47
C GLN A 86 -17.85 33.01 3.50
N SER A 87 -18.95 32.40 3.06
CA SER A 87 -19.96 31.84 3.97
C SER A 87 -19.47 30.58 4.70
N ILE A 88 -18.41 29.93 4.23
CA ILE A 88 -17.84 28.72 4.86
C ILE A 88 -17.10 29.09 6.14
N GLN A 89 -17.53 28.55 7.27
CA GLN A 89 -16.96 28.84 8.59
C GLN A 89 -16.29 27.63 9.25
N ARG A 90 -16.48 26.43 8.70
CA ARG A 90 -15.90 25.19 9.23
C ARG A 90 -15.63 24.17 8.12
N ILE A 91 -14.62 23.35 8.36
CA ILE A 91 -14.31 22.18 7.53
C ILE A 91 -14.52 20.92 8.37
N GLU A 92 -15.16 19.91 7.78
CA GLU A 92 -15.27 18.57 8.36
C GLU A 92 -14.44 17.61 7.52
N LEU A 93 -13.66 16.75 8.17
CA LEU A 93 -12.79 15.80 7.48
C LEU A 93 -13.24 14.36 7.75
N LEU A 94 -13.59 13.65 6.69
CA LEU A 94 -13.95 12.24 6.68
C LEU A 94 -12.78 11.39 6.17
N ILE A 95 -12.75 10.14 6.60
CA ILE A 95 -11.81 9.15 6.06
C ILE A 95 -12.50 8.52 4.85
N GLU A 96 -11.79 8.35 3.73
CA GLU A 96 -12.32 7.57 2.61
C GLU A 96 -12.46 6.09 3.03
N ASP A 97 -13.65 5.73 3.50
CA ASP A 97 -14.08 4.33 3.56
C ASP A 97 -14.45 3.89 2.14
N LEU A 98 -13.76 2.87 1.63
CA LEU A 98 -14.21 2.13 0.47
C LEU A 98 -15.52 1.42 0.84
N GLN A 99 -16.63 2.07 0.48
CA GLN A 99 -18.01 1.61 0.28
C GLN A 99 -19.07 2.33 1.14
N GLU A 100 -19.92 3.07 0.43
CA GLU A 100 -21.28 3.40 0.85
C GLU A 100 -22.08 2.13 1.16
N ARG A 101 -22.70 2.07 2.35
CA ARG A 101 -24.00 1.43 2.60
C ARG A 101 -24.58 1.91 3.94
N SER A 102 -25.54 2.83 3.80
CA SER A 102 -26.78 3.01 4.58
C SER A 102 -26.85 2.61 6.07
N ASP A 103 -27.03 3.67 6.85
CA ASP A 103 -28.01 3.88 7.93
C ASP A 103 -27.62 3.82 9.43
N PRO A 104 -28.23 4.72 10.24
CA PRO A 104 -27.65 5.23 11.47
C PRO A 104 -28.45 4.79 12.69
N THR A 105 -27.80 4.20 13.70
CA THR A 105 -28.39 4.16 15.04
C THR A 105 -27.35 4.32 16.15
N ASN A 106 -27.66 5.29 17.03
CA ASN A 106 -27.27 5.38 18.44
C ASN A 106 -25.81 5.69 18.80
N LEU A 107 -25.49 6.99 18.84
CA LEU A 107 -24.46 7.54 19.72
C LEU A 107 -25.04 8.64 20.62
N SER A 108 -25.80 8.21 21.62
CA SER A 108 -26.04 9.01 22.82
C SER A 108 -25.73 8.18 24.06
N LYS A 109 -24.50 8.33 24.57
CA LYS A 109 -24.21 8.33 26.02
C LYS A 109 -22.78 8.80 26.28
N LYS A 110 -22.70 9.87 27.07
CA LYS A 110 -21.52 10.37 27.78
C LYS A 110 -20.73 9.22 28.40
N ASN A 111 -19.39 9.30 28.39
CA ASN A 111 -18.62 9.51 29.62
C ASN A 111 -17.10 9.43 29.39
N LYS A 112 -16.41 10.33 30.11
CA LYS A 112 -15.01 10.27 30.54
C LYS A 112 -13.96 10.13 29.44
N ILE A 113 -13.45 11.28 29.02
CA ILE A 113 -12.06 11.41 28.56
C ILE A 113 -11.18 11.06 29.77
N THR A 114 -10.93 9.77 30.00
CA THR A 114 -9.80 9.34 30.81
C THR A 114 -8.57 9.84 30.08
N SER A 115 -7.84 10.75 30.74
CA SER A 115 -6.47 11.10 30.41
C SER A 115 -5.70 9.82 30.10
N ILE A 116 -5.42 9.60 28.82
CA ILE A 116 -4.55 8.52 28.36
C ILE A 116 -3.16 8.89 28.85
N GLN A 117 -2.87 8.55 30.11
CA GLN A 117 -1.52 8.53 30.62
C GLN A 117 -0.70 7.66 29.68
N SER A 118 0.42 8.23 29.30
CA SER A 118 1.49 7.69 28.46
C SER A 118 2.04 6.37 29.01
N SER A 119 1.31 5.27 28.87
CA SER A 119 1.84 3.95 29.13
C SER A 119 2.60 3.47 27.90
N LEU A 120 3.86 3.05 28.09
CA LEU A 120 4.70 2.39 27.09
C LEU A 120 4.02 1.21 26.38
N LEU A 121 2.94 0.69 26.97
CA LEU A 121 2.05 -0.34 26.46
C LEU A 121 1.34 0.02 25.12
N ASN A 122 1.33 1.29 24.71
CA ASN A 122 0.73 1.69 23.42
C ASN A 122 1.69 1.67 22.23
N TYR A 123 3.00 1.46 22.45
CA TYR A 123 3.99 1.39 21.38
C TYR A 123 4.02 0.00 20.75
N ASN A 124 3.90 -1.05 21.57
CA ASN A 124 3.96 -2.44 21.15
C ASN A 124 2.56 -3.01 20.90
N ARG A 125 1.91 -2.64 19.80
CA ARG A 125 0.73 -3.42 19.34
C ARG A 125 1.21 -4.65 18.58
N PHE A 126 1.81 -5.58 19.31
CA PHE A 126 2.07 -6.89 18.74
C PHE A 126 0.73 -7.57 18.45
N SER A 127 0.58 -8.08 17.24
CA SER A 127 -0.53 -8.96 16.93
C SER A 127 -0.26 -10.29 17.61
N SER A 128 -1.13 -10.72 18.54
CA SER A 128 -1.02 -12.01 19.24
C SER A 128 -0.91 -13.20 18.29
N ASN A 129 -1.40 -13.03 17.06
CA ASN A 129 -1.47 -14.03 16.01
C ASN A 129 -0.24 -14.01 15.08
N CYS A 130 0.81 -13.27 15.39
CA CYS A 130 2.04 -13.20 14.61
C CYS A 130 3.24 -13.72 15.42
N ARG A 131 3.28 -15.03 15.69
CA ARG A 131 4.33 -15.71 16.49
C ARG A 131 5.24 -16.56 15.60
N PHE A 132 6.37 -17.01 16.13
CA PHE A 132 7.21 -17.96 15.41
C PHE A 132 6.49 -19.30 15.17
N ASP A 133 5.67 -19.75 16.12
CA ASP A 133 4.97 -21.04 16.08
C ASP A 133 3.98 -21.17 14.91
N ASN A 134 3.41 -20.05 14.46
CA ASN A 134 2.45 -20.02 13.36
C ASN A 134 3.01 -19.38 12.09
N PHE A 135 4.33 -19.20 12.02
CA PHE A 135 5.02 -18.84 10.80
C PHE A 135 5.44 -20.11 10.06
N VAL A 136 4.83 -20.38 8.91
CA VAL A 136 5.13 -21.58 8.11
C VAL A 136 6.43 -21.36 7.33
N VAL A 137 7.41 -22.24 7.58
CA VAL A 137 8.75 -22.16 6.99
C VAL A 137 8.83 -23.02 5.72
N GLY A 138 9.52 -22.51 4.71
CA GLY A 138 9.98 -23.24 3.54
C GLY A 138 11.20 -22.55 2.93
N GLU A 139 11.71 -23.08 1.81
CA GLU A 139 12.97 -22.62 1.21
C GLU A 139 13.02 -21.11 0.97
N SER A 140 11.90 -20.51 0.54
CA SER A 140 11.82 -19.08 0.19
C SER A 140 11.94 -18.12 1.38
N ASN A 141 11.76 -18.60 2.63
CA ASN A 141 11.72 -17.76 3.83
C ASN A 141 12.55 -18.31 5.01
N GLU A 142 13.21 -19.46 4.84
CA GLU A 142 13.98 -20.15 5.88
C GLU A 142 15.14 -19.31 6.43
N LEU A 143 15.87 -18.62 5.54
CA LEU A 143 17.01 -17.81 5.94
C LEU A 143 16.57 -16.60 6.79
N ALA A 144 15.49 -15.93 6.38
CA ALA A 144 14.88 -14.83 7.14
C ALA A 144 14.34 -15.31 8.51
N TYR A 145 13.67 -16.45 8.53
CA TYR A 145 13.17 -17.06 9.77
C TYR A 145 14.31 -17.40 10.74
N THR A 146 15.37 -18.03 10.23
CA THR A 146 16.53 -18.43 11.03
C THR A 146 17.27 -17.22 11.59
N ALA A 147 17.46 -16.17 10.78
CA ALA A 147 18.05 -14.92 11.24
C ALA A 147 17.19 -14.26 12.32
N ALA A 148 15.86 -14.20 12.13
CA ALA A 148 14.93 -13.67 13.12
C ALA A 148 15.02 -14.42 14.47
N ARG A 149 15.05 -15.76 14.44
CA ARG A 149 15.24 -16.60 15.64
C ARG A 149 16.59 -16.35 16.33
N LYS A 150 17.68 -16.23 15.55
CA LYS A 150 19.03 -15.96 16.09
C LYS A 150 19.09 -14.62 16.81
N VAL A 151 18.45 -13.58 16.27
CA VAL A 151 18.37 -12.23 16.88
C VAL A 151 17.70 -12.25 18.26
N CYS A 152 16.78 -13.18 18.53
CA CYS A 152 16.15 -13.31 19.84
C CYS A 152 17.13 -13.84 20.91
N ILE A 153 18.03 -14.75 20.53
CA ILE A 153 18.94 -15.46 21.44
C ILE A 153 20.25 -14.68 21.66
N GLN A 154 20.87 -14.24 20.57
CA GLN A 154 22.16 -13.56 20.59
C GLN A 154 22.02 -12.14 20.03
N SER A 155 22.51 -11.16 20.77
CA SER A 155 22.57 -9.77 20.33
C SER A 155 23.96 -9.46 19.75
N ALA A 156 24.02 -8.55 18.78
CA ALA A 156 25.23 -7.90 18.23
C ALA A 156 26.01 -8.54 17.05
N HIS A 157 25.88 -9.82 16.70
CA HIS A 157 26.62 -10.35 15.53
C HIS A 157 26.08 -9.85 14.17
N TYR A 158 24.78 -9.59 14.09
CA TYR A 158 24.08 -9.18 12.88
C TYR A 158 23.20 -7.96 13.18
N ASN A 159 23.82 -6.78 13.25
CA ASN A 159 23.13 -5.54 13.64
C ASN A 159 23.46 -4.40 12.66
N PRO A 160 22.46 -3.82 11.97
CA PRO A 160 21.03 -4.17 12.02
C PRO A 160 20.71 -5.49 11.30
N LEU A 161 19.57 -6.11 11.64
CA LEU A 161 18.92 -7.09 10.78
C LEU A 161 17.95 -6.35 9.84
N PHE A 162 18.17 -6.43 8.54
CA PHE A 162 17.34 -5.81 7.51
C PHE A 162 16.61 -6.87 6.69
N ILE A 163 15.29 -6.92 6.77
CA ILE A 163 14.45 -7.89 6.05
C ILE A 163 13.67 -7.17 4.94
N TYR A 164 13.79 -7.61 3.69
CA TYR A 164 13.02 -7.01 2.61
C TYR A 164 12.31 -8.03 1.73
N SER A 165 11.23 -7.61 1.08
CA SER A 165 10.46 -8.44 0.17
C SER A 165 9.37 -7.59 -0.49
N SER A 166 8.74 -8.10 -1.54
CA SER A 166 7.45 -7.57 -1.99
C SER A 166 6.39 -7.57 -0.87
N VAL A 167 5.31 -6.82 -1.07
CA VAL A 167 4.19 -6.73 -0.13
C VAL A 167 3.56 -8.10 0.15
N GLY A 168 3.16 -8.33 1.40
CA GLY A 168 2.41 -9.52 1.78
C GLY A 168 3.19 -10.83 1.82
N MET A 169 4.52 -10.81 2.01
CA MET A 169 5.36 -12.03 2.13
C MET A 169 5.71 -12.43 3.57
N GLY A 170 5.17 -11.74 4.58
CA GLY A 170 5.37 -12.12 5.99
C GLY A 170 6.41 -11.31 6.78
N LYS A 171 6.94 -10.20 6.23
CA LYS A 171 7.85 -9.28 6.94
C LYS A 171 7.32 -8.86 8.31
N THR A 172 6.13 -8.25 8.32
CA THR A 172 5.46 -7.80 9.55
C THR A 172 5.22 -8.95 10.52
N HIS A 173 4.94 -10.17 10.03
CA HIS A 173 4.77 -11.36 10.88
C HIS A 173 6.09 -11.68 11.60
N LEU A 174 7.21 -11.79 10.87
CA LEU A 174 8.52 -12.05 11.48
C LEU A 174 8.93 -10.96 12.46
N LEU A 175 8.74 -9.68 12.12
CA LEU A 175 9.03 -8.57 13.02
C LEU A 175 8.22 -8.64 14.32
N ASN A 176 6.93 -8.95 14.23
CA ASN A 176 6.07 -9.17 15.40
C ASN A 176 6.55 -10.36 16.22
N ALA A 177 6.93 -11.47 15.57
CA ALA A 177 7.38 -12.68 16.24
C ALA A 177 8.66 -12.43 17.05
N ILE A 178 9.64 -11.70 16.48
CA ILE A 178 10.85 -11.29 17.21
C ILE A 178 10.48 -10.47 18.44
N GLY A 179 9.60 -9.48 18.28
CA GLY A 179 9.19 -8.61 19.38
C GLY A 179 8.47 -9.37 20.50
N LEU A 180 7.52 -10.23 20.16
CA LEU A 180 6.77 -11.05 21.12
C LEU A 180 7.66 -12.02 21.90
N GLU A 181 8.66 -12.61 21.24
CA GLU A 181 9.58 -13.57 21.87
C GLU A 181 10.40 -12.91 22.99
N VAL A 182 10.84 -11.66 22.78
CA VAL A 182 11.75 -10.98 23.71
C VAL A 182 11.08 -9.94 24.61
N GLU A 183 9.81 -9.58 24.38
CA GLU A 183 9.08 -8.51 25.10
C GLU A 183 9.09 -8.70 26.63
N LYS A 184 9.05 -9.94 27.12
CA LYS A 184 9.08 -10.22 28.57
C LYS A 184 10.45 -9.98 29.22
N SER A 185 11.52 -9.95 28.44
CA SER A 185 12.91 -9.93 28.92
C SER A 185 13.66 -8.63 28.59
N LYS A 186 13.21 -7.89 27.57
CA LYS A 186 13.90 -6.72 27.02
C LYS A 186 12.91 -5.57 26.81
N LYS A 187 13.38 -4.33 26.92
CA LYS A 187 12.59 -3.17 26.50
C LYS A 187 12.53 -3.13 24.96
N VAL A 188 11.42 -3.63 24.41
CA VAL A 188 11.17 -3.64 22.97
C VAL A 188 10.39 -2.41 22.56
N ILE A 189 10.77 -1.82 21.43
CA ILE A 189 9.98 -0.82 20.73
C ILE A 189 9.71 -1.34 19.32
N PHE A 190 8.44 -1.51 18.97
CA PHE A 190 8.01 -1.89 17.64
C PHE A 190 7.04 -0.86 17.06
N LEU A 191 7.36 -0.32 15.88
CA LEU A 191 6.50 0.64 15.19
C LEU A 191 6.75 0.67 13.70
N SER A 192 5.78 1.15 12.93
CA SER A 192 6.03 1.52 11.54
C SER A 192 6.83 2.82 11.46
N ALA A 193 7.53 3.01 10.35
CA ALA A 193 8.28 4.23 10.08
C ALA A 193 7.37 5.49 10.05
N GLU A 194 6.12 5.35 9.62
CA GLU A 194 5.09 6.38 9.70
C GLU A 194 4.74 6.76 11.14
N ARG A 195 4.62 5.79 12.05
CA ARG A 195 4.36 6.06 13.47
C ARG A 195 5.54 6.72 14.15
N PHE A 196 6.77 6.35 13.78
CA PHE A 196 7.98 7.01 14.28
C PHE A 196 7.94 8.50 13.94
N MET A 197 7.59 8.82 12.69
CA MET A 197 7.40 10.20 12.23
C MET A 197 6.28 10.92 13.02
N TYR A 198 5.14 10.27 13.25
CA TYR A 198 4.06 10.87 14.06
C TYR A 198 4.57 11.29 15.44
N HIS A 199 5.35 10.41 16.11
CA HIS A 199 5.91 10.71 17.42
C HIS A 199 6.96 11.82 17.38
N PHE A 200 7.83 11.81 16.36
CA PHE A 200 8.83 12.86 16.16
C PHE A 200 8.17 14.23 16.01
N VAL A 201 7.15 14.32 15.17
CA VAL A 201 6.46 15.58 14.95
C VAL A 201 5.72 16.03 16.20
N ARG A 202 5.05 15.10 16.88
CA ARG A 202 4.33 15.43 18.12
C ARG A 202 5.29 16.00 19.16
N ALA A 203 6.48 15.43 19.29
CA ALA A 203 7.51 15.90 20.21
C ALA A 203 8.04 17.30 19.83
N ILE A 204 8.15 17.62 18.54
CA ILE A 204 8.46 18.98 18.10
C ILE A 204 7.33 19.95 18.51
N LYS A 205 6.07 19.58 18.25
CA LYS A 205 4.92 20.44 18.60
C LYS A 205 4.79 20.70 20.11
N SER A 206 5.02 19.67 20.93
CA SER A 206 4.90 19.77 22.39
C SER A 206 6.19 20.25 23.06
N ASN A 207 7.26 20.52 22.31
CA ASN A 207 8.60 20.83 22.82
C ASN A 207 9.15 19.74 23.77
N GLU A 208 8.86 18.47 23.47
CA GLU A 208 9.23 17.29 24.27
C GLU A 208 10.27 16.41 23.56
N MET A 209 11.20 17.01 22.82
CA MET A 209 12.23 16.28 22.08
C MET A 209 13.14 15.42 22.95
N VAL A 210 13.40 15.84 24.20
CA VAL A 210 14.18 15.05 25.16
C VAL A 210 13.44 13.75 25.50
N LYS A 211 12.14 13.83 25.84
CA LYS A 211 11.30 12.65 26.13
C LYS A 211 11.21 11.71 24.93
N PHE A 212 11.15 12.25 23.71
CA PHE A 212 11.20 11.45 22.48
C PHE A 212 12.51 10.66 22.38
N LYS A 213 13.66 11.32 22.57
CA LYS A 213 14.97 10.67 22.52
C LYS A 213 15.11 9.60 23.60
N ASP A 214 14.72 9.89 24.84
CA ASP A 214 14.79 8.96 25.96
C ASP A 214 13.91 7.72 25.75
N LEU A 215 12.72 7.93 25.16
CA LEU A 215 11.82 6.85 24.81
C LEU A 215 12.50 5.88 23.83
N PHE A 216 12.94 6.37 22.67
CA PHE A 216 13.42 5.54 21.58
C PHE A 216 14.84 4.99 21.80
N ARG A 217 15.77 5.83 22.27
CA ARG A 217 17.17 5.43 22.54
C ARG A 217 17.29 4.57 23.81
N GLY A 218 16.23 4.54 24.62
CA GLY A 218 16.11 3.67 25.78
C GLY A 218 15.85 2.20 25.46
N ALA A 219 15.47 1.83 24.23
CA ALA A 219 15.17 0.45 23.85
C ALA A 219 16.39 -0.48 23.95
N ASN A 220 16.14 -1.77 24.18
CA ASN A 220 17.12 -2.85 23.97
C ASN A 220 16.95 -3.50 22.59
N LEU A 221 15.72 -3.50 22.08
CA LEU A 221 15.38 -3.94 20.72
C LEU A 221 14.50 -2.87 20.07
N PHE A 222 14.95 -2.37 18.93
CA PHE A 222 14.25 -1.37 18.14
C PHE A 222 13.86 -1.96 16.79
N ILE A 223 12.55 -2.12 16.58
CA ILE A 223 11.98 -2.71 15.37
C ILE A 223 11.23 -1.63 14.60
N ILE A 224 11.65 -1.35 13.36
CA ILE A 224 10.93 -0.50 12.42
C ILE A 224 10.36 -1.34 11.27
N ASP A 225 9.05 -1.26 11.10
CA ASP A 225 8.35 -1.81 9.92
C ASP A 225 8.24 -0.75 8.81
N ASP A 226 8.34 -1.18 7.55
CA ASP A 226 8.12 -0.40 6.34
C ASP A 226 8.91 0.93 6.27
N ILE A 227 10.25 0.83 6.33
CA ILE A 227 11.15 2.00 6.29
C ILE A 227 10.98 2.85 5.02
N GLN A 228 10.43 2.31 3.94
CA GLN A 228 10.16 3.04 2.70
C GLN A 228 9.25 4.27 2.88
N PHE A 229 8.45 4.35 3.96
CA PHE A 229 7.61 5.52 4.24
C PHE A 229 8.35 6.75 4.80
N VAL A 230 9.68 6.64 4.96
CA VAL A 230 10.60 7.72 5.42
C VAL A 230 11.14 8.57 4.26
N THR A 231 10.92 8.13 3.02
CA THR A 231 11.34 8.81 1.78
C THR A 231 10.91 10.27 1.72
N GLY A 232 11.85 11.17 1.40
CA GLY A 232 11.59 12.60 1.16
C GLY A 232 11.40 13.48 2.41
N LYS A 233 11.75 12.98 3.61
CA LYS A 233 11.55 13.69 4.89
C LYS A 233 12.88 13.92 5.62
N GLU A 234 13.65 14.92 5.18
CA GLU A 234 15.04 15.12 5.62
C GLU A 234 15.22 15.25 7.13
N ALA A 235 14.48 16.15 7.79
CA ALA A 235 14.57 16.33 9.25
C ALA A 235 14.25 15.04 10.03
N MET A 236 13.38 14.18 9.50
CA MET A 236 13.06 12.90 10.13
C MET A 236 14.15 11.85 9.87
N GLN A 237 14.71 11.83 8.66
CA GLN A 237 15.86 10.99 8.33
C GLN A 237 17.07 11.30 9.21
N GLU A 238 17.29 12.58 9.52
CA GLU A 238 18.33 13.01 10.46
C GLU A 238 18.10 12.47 11.87
N GLU A 239 16.91 12.65 12.44
CA GLU A 239 16.63 12.14 13.78
C GLU A 239 16.63 10.60 13.83
N PHE A 240 16.16 9.93 12.78
CA PHE A 240 16.28 8.47 12.64
C PHE A 240 17.74 8.05 12.61
N PHE A 241 18.60 8.72 11.83
CA PHE A 241 20.03 8.44 11.76
C PHE A 241 20.71 8.60 13.13
N HIS A 242 20.41 9.67 13.86
CA HIS A 242 20.96 9.87 15.19
C HIS A 242 20.45 8.85 16.22
N THR A 243 19.16 8.48 16.15
CA THR A 243 18.57 7.45 17.00
C THR A 243 19.19 6.08 16.70
N PHE A 244 19.38 5.75 15.42
CA PHE A 244 20.03 4.53 14.97
C PHE A 244 21.45 4.42 15.55
N ASN A 245 22.27 5.47 15.39
CA ASN A 245 23.66 5.44 15.88
C ASN A 245 23.74 5.30 17.40
N ALA A 246 22.92 6.07 18.14
CA ALA A 246 22.87 5.97 19.59
C ALA A 246 22.46 4.57 20.08
N LEU A 247 21.56 3.90 19.36
CA LEU A 247 21.15 2.52 19.66
C LEU A 247 22.27 1.51 19.36
N ILE A 248 22.97 1.65 18.23
CA ILE A 248 24.13 0.81 17.89
C ILE A 248 25.25 0.96 18.93
N GLU A 249 25.63 2.19 19.28
CA GLU A 249 26.69 2.49 20.26
C GLU A 249 26.37 1.91 21.64
N LYS A 250 25.09 1.92 22.01
CA LYS A 250 24.59 1.31 23.25
C LYS A 250 24.58 -0.24 23.21
N GLY A 251 24.78 -0.86 22.04
CA GLY A 251 24.64 -2.30 21.86
C GLY A 251 23.18 -2.79 21.78
N SER A 252 22.24 -1.89 21.46
CA SER A 252 20.84 -2.24 21.24
C SER A 252 20.69 -2.95 19.89
N GLN A 253 19.81 -3.95 19.83
CA GLN A 253 19.51 -4.64 18.59
C GLN A 253 18.56 -3.81 17.73
N ILE A 254 18.84 -3.70 16.44
CA ILE A 254 17.98 -3.01 15.47
C ILE A 254 17.48 -4.03 14.43
N VAL A 255 16.18 -4.00 14.17
CA VAL A 255 15.51 -4.79 13.12
C VAL A 255 14.70 -3.84 12.24
N ILE A 256 14.90 -3.92 10.93
CA ILE A 256 14.26 -3.03 9.96
C ILE A 256 13.62 -3.89 8.89
N SER A 257 12.41 -3.53 8.46
CA SER A 257 11.80 -4.10 7.26
C SER A 257 11.65 -3.08 6.12
N SER A 258 11.62 -3.59 4.89
CA SER A 258 11.32 -2.79 3.70
C SER A 258 10.63 -3.57 2.57
N ASP A 259 10.06 -2.85 1.61
CA ASP A 259 9.59 -3.43 0.35
C ASP A 259 10.73 -3.74 -0.64
N ARG A 260 11.94 -3.23 -0.40
CA ARG A 260 13.10 -3.32 -1.31
C ARG A 260 14.44 -3.28 -0.55
N PRO A 261 15.58 -3.65 -1.17
CA PRO A 261 16.87 -3.60 -0.49
C PRO A 261 17.33 -2.15 -0.21
N PRO A 262 18.28 -1.92 0.72
CA PRO A 262 18.71 -0.58 1.11
C PRO A 262 19.19 0.30 -0.05
N SER A 263 19.90 -0.29 -1.02
CA SER A 263 20.41 0.39 -2.22
C SER A 263 19.28 1.02 -3.06
N ASN A 264 18.13 0.36 -3.12
CA ASN A 264 17.00 0.71 -3.99
C ASN A 264 15.98 1.62 -3.29
N LEU A 265 16.25 2.07 -2.06
CA LEU A 265 15.40 3.01 -1.36
C LEU A 265 15.53 4.42 -1.98
N ASP A 266 14.44 4.89 -2.59
CA ASP A 266 14.41 6.22 -3.20
C ASP A 266 14.36 7.32 -2.14
N ARG A 267 15.07 8.43 -2.38
CA ARG A 267 15.10 9.64 -1.53
C ARG A 267 15.33 9.35 -0.03
N ILE A 268 16.16 8.34 0.27
CA ILE A 268 16.77 8.09 1.57
C ILE A 268 18.24 8.50 1.49
N GLN A 269 18.74 9.24 2.48
CA GLN A 269 20.14 9.69 2.54
C GLN A 269 21.12 8.49 2.47
N GLU A 270 22.20 8.66 1.71
CA GLU A 270 23.17 7.58 1.43
C GLU A 270 23.81 7.01 2.70
N ARG A 271 24.07 7.89 3.70
CA ARG A 271 24.58 7.47 5.01
C ARG A 271 23.63 6.51 5.75
N ILE A 272 22.31 6.65 5.58
CA ILE A 272 21.32 5.76 6.21
C ILE A 272 21.32 4.43 5.47
N LYS A 273 21.36 4.44 4.12
CA LYS A 273 21.48 3.22 3.31
C LYS A 273 22.71 2.41 3.69
N SER A 274 23.86 3.08 3.78
CA SER A 274 25.12 2.47 4.20
C SER A 274 25.02 1.81 5.58
N ARG A 275 24.39 2.47 6.56
CA ARG A 275 24.17 1.90 7.90
C ARG A 275 23.25 0.68 7.89
N MET A 276 22.18 0.71 7.10
CA MET A 276 21.26 -0.42 6.95
C MET A 276 21.93 -1.61 6.24
N ALA A 277 22.81 -1.34 5.27
CA ALA A 277 23.54 -2.35 4.52
C ALA A 277 24.74 -2.95 5.30
N GLY A 278 25.27 -2.24 6.30
CA GLY A 278 26.41 -2.70 7.11
C GLY A 278 26.12 -3.85 8.07
N GLY A 279 24.85 -4.27 8.20
CA GLY A 279 24.43 -5.40 9.00
C GLY A 279 24.12 -6.65 8.16
N LEU A 280 23.11 -7.42 8.56
CA LEU A 280 22.64 -8.59 7.82
C LEU A 280 21.41 -8.20 7.00
N VAL A 281 21.55 -8.26 5.67
CA VAL A 281 20.49 -7.94 4.72
C VAL A 281 19.95 -9.22 4.12
N ILE A 282 18.67 -9.48 4.29
CA ILE A 282 18.01 -10.73 3.89
C ILE A 282 16.70 -10.42 3.16
N ASP A 283 16.46 -11.15 2.08
CA ASP A 283 15.18 -11.18 1.39
C ASP A 283 14.24 -12.29 1.89
N ILE A 284 12.94 -12.06 1.70
CA ILE A 284 11.92 -13.12 1.69
C ILE A 284 11.45 -13.28 0.25
N GLN A 285 11.67 -14.47 -0.30
CA GLN A 285 11.29 -14.80 -1.67
C GLN A 285 9.84 -15.27 -1.76
N PRO A 286 9.19 -15.12 -2.94
CA PRO A 286 7.85 -15.64 -3.16
C PRO A 286 7.77 -17.14 -2.81
N PRO A 287 6.75 -17.58 -2.05
CA PRO A 287 6.61 -18.98 -1.67
C PRO A 287 6.32 -19.85 -2.90
N ASP A 288 6.85 -21.06 -2.93
CA ASP A 288 6.51 -22.09 -3.92
C ASP A 288 5.08 -22.64 -3.70
N LEU A 289 4.63 -23.52 -4.60
CA LEU A 289 3.28 -24.09 -4.51
C LEU A 289 3.07 -24.84 -3.19
N ASP A 290 4.06 -25.63 -2.76
CA ASP A 290 3.97 -26.45 -1.56
C ASP A 290 3.89 -25.59 -0.29
N LEU A 291 4.71 -24.54 -0.19
CA LEU A 291 4.66 -23.59 0.92
C LEU A 291 3.34 -22.82 0.92
N ARG A 292 2.81 -22.41 -0.24
CA ARG A 292 1.49 -21.76 -0.33
C ARG A 292 0.38 -22.66 0.19
N ILE A 293 0.37 -23.94 -0.18
CA ILE A 293 -0.60 -24.93 0.33
C ILE A 293 -0.47 -25.09 1.85
N LYS A 294 0.77 -25.23 2.36
CA LYS A 294 1.01 -25.35 3.81
C LYS A 294 0.52 -24.11 4.58
N ILE A 295 0.79 -22.92 4.05
CA ILE A 295 0.30 -21.65 4.63
C ILE A 295 -1.23 -21.61 4.65
N LEU A 296 -1.89 -21.95 3.55
CA LEU A 296 -3.35 -21.99 3.46
C LEU A 296 -3.97 -22.93 4.49
N LYS A 297 -3.43 -24.15 4.62
CA LYS A 297 -3.90 -25.14 5.61
C LYS A 297 -3.70 -24.64 7.03
N SER A 298 -2.52 -24.10 7.34
CA SER A 298 -2.23 -23.52 8.66
C SER A 298 -3.20 -22.38 9.00
N LYS A 299 -3.50 -21.49 8.03
CA LYS A 299 -4.46 -20.40 8.22
C LYS A 299 -5.90 -20.89 8.34
N PHE A 300 -6.27 -21.91 7.59
CA PHE A 300 -7.59 -22.54 7.70
C PHE A 300 -7.82 -23.12 9.11
N GLU A 301 -6.85 -23.88 9.64
CA GLU A 301 -6.94 -24.41 11.01
C GLU A 301 -6.97 -23.31 12.07
N GLU A 302 -6.20 -22.23 11.89
CA GLU A 302 -6.26 -21.05 12.77
C GLU A 302 -7.65 -20.42 12.78
N ILE A 303 -8.27 -20.24 11.61
CA ILE A 303 -9.63 -19.68 11.47
C ILE A 303 -10.66 -20.64 12.11
N LYS A 304 -10.57 -21.94 11.81
CA LYS A 304 -11.45 -22.98 12.37
C LYS A 304 -11.46 -22.93 13.90
N LYS A 305 -10.27 -22.83 14.51
CA LYS A 305 -10.09 -22.73 15.95
C LYS A 305 -10.60 -21.41 16.54
N ASN A 306 -10.38 -20.29 15.86
CA ASN A 306 -10.76 -18.98 16.38
C ASN A 306 -12.28 -18.74 16.34
N PHE A 307 -12.98 -19.36 15.40
CA PHE A 307 -14.43 -19.18 15.24
C PHE A 307 -15.27 -20.39 15.70
N ASN A 308 -14.66 -21.49 16.15
CA ASN A 308 -15.34 -22.74 16.53
C ASN A 308 -16.31 -23.26 15.44
N GLU A 309 -15.95 -23.08 14.17
CA GLU A 309 -16.79 -23.43 13.02
C GLU A 309 -16.29 -24.73 12.38
N ASN A 310 -17.20 -25.64 12.04
CA ASN A 310 -16.86 -26.89 11.36
C ASN A 310 -16.86 -26.69 9.84
N TYR A 311 -15.90 -25.91 9.36
CA TYR A 311 -15.64 -25.84 7.92
C TYR A 311 -15.06 -27.16 7.42
N ASP A 312 -15.53 -27.58 6.26
CA ASP A 312 -14.97 -28.67 5.49
C ASP A 312 -14.60 -28.16 4.10
N LEU A 313 -13.30 -28.08 3.82
CA LEU A 313 -12.74 -27.66 2.54
C LEU A 313 -11.90 -28.79 1.98
N ASN A 314 -12.18 -29.17 0.74
CA ASN A 314 -11.45 -30.22 0.04
C ASN A 314 -10.02 -29.77 -0.34
N GLU A 315 -9.08 -30.71 -0.40
CA GLU A 315 -7.68 -30.51 -0.82
C GLU A 315 -7.57 -29.82 -2.20
N GLU A 316 -8.50 -30.14 -3.10
CA GLU A 316 -8.58 -29.52 -4.43
C GLU A 316 -8.76 -28.00 -4.34
N VAL A 317 -9.50 -27.50 -3.35
CA VAL A 317 -9.71 -26.06 -3.16
C VAL A 317 -8.41 -25.39 -2.69
N PHE A 318 -7.64 -26.02 -1.80
CA PHE A 318 -6.34 -25.50 -1.38
C PHE A 318 -5.35 -25.46 -2.54
N ARG A 319 -5.28 -26.52 -3.36
CA ARG A 319 -4.43 -26.57 -4.55
C ARG A 319 -4.85 -25.50 -5.57
N PHE A 320 -6.15 -25.34 -5.79
CA PHE A 320 -6.70 -24.30 -6.66
C PHE A 320 -6.31 -22.91 -6.19
N LEU A 321 -6.55 -22.57 -4.91
CA LEU A 321 -6.16 -21.28 -4.34
C LEU A 321 -4.66 -21.01 -4.48
N ALA A 322 -3.82 -22.00 -4.16
CA ALA A 322 -2.37 -21.88 -4.24
C ALA A 322 -1.84 -21.77 -5.69
N THR A 323 -2.61 -22.23 -6.68
CA THR A 323 -2.24 -22.15 -8.10
C THR A 323 -2.70 -20.84 -8.71
N GLU A 324 -3.93 -20.40 -8.41
CA GLU A 324 -4.56 -19.25 -9.05
C GLU A 324 -4.24 -17.91 -8.35
N VAL A 325 -3.96 -17.91 -7.03
CA VAL A 325 -3.71 -16.68 -6.25
C VAL A 325 -2.24 -16.64 -5.81
N THR A 326 -1.40 -16.09 -6.69
CA THR A 326 0.08 -16.12 -6.55
C THR A 326 0.71 -14.75 -6.25
N SER A 327 -0.08 -13.68 -6.29
CA SER A 327 0.36 -12.29 -6.12
C SER A 327 1.00 -12.02 -4.75
N SER A 328 0.34 -12.43 -3.66
CA SER A 328 0.85 -12.33 -2.29
C SER A 328 0.13 -13.29 -1.34
N ILE A 329 0.77 -13.62 -0.22
CA ILE A 329 0.15 -14.44 0.83
C ILE A 329 -1.10 -13.73 1.40
N ARG A 330 -1.08 -12.39 1.46
CA ARG A 330 -2.22 -11.58 1.93
C ARG A 330 -3.46 -11.77 1.05
N GLU A 331 -3.29 -11.72 -0.27
CA GLU A 331 -4.39 -11.94 -1.21
C GLU A 331 -4.88 -13.39 -1.17
N MET A 332 -3.96 -14.36 -1.08
CA MET A 332 -4.29 -15.77 -0.95
C MET A 332 -5.13 -16.07 0.31
N VAL A 333 -4.74 -15.50 1.46
CA VAL A 333 -5.52 -15.59 2.71
C VAL A 333 -6.86 -14.84 2.59
N GLY A 334 -6.89 -13.71 1.88
CA GLY A 334 -8.14 -12.99 1.58
C GLY A 334 -9.12 -13.80 0.73
N ALA A 335 -8.61 -14.56 -0.25
CA ALA A 335 -9.40 -15.47 -1.07
C ALA A 335 -9.97 -16.64 -0.24
N LEU A 336 -9.16 -17.23 0.65
CA LEU A 336 -9.62 -18.23 1.61
C LEU A 336 -10.75 -17.68 2.49
N ASN A 337 -10.56 -16.51 3.09
CA ASN A 337 -11.58 -15.86 3.94
C ASN A 337 -12.91 -15.63 3.18
N ARG A 338 -12.84 -15.27 1.90
CA ARG A 338 -14.03 -15.07 1.07
C ARG A 338 -14.79 -16.38 0.82
N ILE A 339 -14.07 -17.47 0.55
CA ILE A 339 -14.67 -18.80 0.40
C ILE A 339 -15.35 -19.24 1.71
N LEU A 340 -14.69 -19.06 2.84
CA LEU A 340 -15.24 -19.41 4.16
C LEU A 340 -16.48 -18.59 4.51
N ALA A 341 -16.44 -17.28 4.25
CA ALA A 341 -17.60 -16.41 4.44
C ALA A 341 -18.81 -16.83 3.58
N PHE A 342 -18.58 -17.26 2.34
CA PHE A 342 -19.65 -17.78 1.48
C PHE A 342 -20.22 -19.10 2.00
N ASN A 343 -19.37 -20.03 2.48
CA ASN A 343 -19.82 -21.29 3.09
C ASN A 343 -20.72 -21.01 4.30
N LYS A 344 -20.32 -20.05 5.16
CA LYS A 344 -21.12 -19.62 6.31
C LYS A 344 -22.50 -19.09 5.93
N ILE A 345 -22.62 -18.32 4.85
CA ILE A 345 -23.89 -17.74 4.42
C ILE A 345 -24.79 -18.79 3.75
N ASN A 346 -24.22 -19.69 2.95
CA ASN A 346 -25.00 -20.64 2.14
C ASN A 346 -25.11 -22.04 2.76
N THR A 347 -24.46 -22.28 3.92
CA THR A 347 -24.49 -23.55 4.69
C THR A 347 -24.10 -24.79 3.88
N LYS A 348 -23.33 -24.62 2.81
CA LYS A 348 -22.86 -25.70 1.93
C LYS A 348 -21.40 -25.49 1.59
N SER A 349 -20.62 -26.57 1.67
CA SER A 349 -19.22 -26.55 1.24
C SER A 349 -19.11 -26.22 -0.24
N PRO A 350 -18.35 -25.18 -0.61
CA PRO A 350 -18.24 -24.76 -2.00
C PRO A 350 -17.45 -25.81 -2.79
N ASN A 351 -18.00 -26.22 -3.93
CA ASN A 351 -17.28 -27.01 -4.91
C ASN A 351 -16.31 -26.11 -5.70
N LEU A 352 -15.42 -26.72 -6.50
CA LEU A 352 -14.43 -25.98 -7.28
C LEU A 352 -15.05 -24.94 -8.24
N TYR A 353 -16.22 -25.25 -8.80
CA TYR A 353 -16.95 -24.34 -9.70
C TYR A 353 -17.44 -23.08 -8.95
N GLU A 354 -17.99 -23.25 -7.76
CA GLU A 354 -18.41 -22.16 -6.88
C GLU A 354 -17.21 -21.30 -6.45
N CYS A 355 -16.09 -21.92 -6.09
CA CYS A 355 -14.85 -21.20 -5.78
C CYS A 355 -14.39 -20.32 -6.95
N LYS A 356 -14.39 -20.84 -8.18
CA LYS A 356 -14.05 -20.06 -9.40
C LYS A 356 -14.99 -18.88 -9.59
N ARG A 357 -16.29 -19.05 -9.33
CA ARG A 357 -17.29 -17.97 -9.43
C ARG A 357 -17.06 -16.88 -8.38
N ILE A 358 -16.79 -17.25 -7.13
CA ILE A 358 -16.56 -16.33 -6.01
C ILE A 358 -15.26 -15.53 -6.19
N LEU A 359 -14.24 -16.15 -6.80
CA LEU A 359 -12.90 -15.59 -6.94
C LEU A 359 -12.61 -15.02 -8.33
N LYS A 360 -13.63 -14.83 -9.17
CA LYS A 360 -13.49 -14.31 -10.54
C LYS A 360 -12.61 -13.06 -10.61
N ASP A 361 -12.76 -12.13 -9.67
CA ASP A 361 -12.00 -10.88 -9.65
C ASP A 361 -10.52 -11.10 -9.31
N PHE A 362 -10.20 -12.05 -8.41
CA PHE A 362 -8.81 -12.41 -8.08
C PHE A 362 -8.12 -13.07 -9.27
N ILE A 363 -8.83 -13.97 -9.96
CA ILE A 363 -8.32 -14.68 -11.14
C ILE A 363 -8.10 -13.69 -12.28
N ASN A 364 -9.01 -12.74 -12.48
CA ASN A 364 -8.87 -11.69 -13.51
C ASN A 364 -7.77 -10.67 -13.19
N SER A 365 -7.44 -10.42 -11.92
CA SER A 365 -6.24 -9.64 -11.57
C SER A 365 -4.93 -10.42 -11.80
N ASN A 366 -4.97 -11.76 -11.74
CA ASN A 366 -3.81 -12.63 -11.92
C ASN A 366 -3.66 -13.14 -13.37
N SER A 367 -4.67 -12.99 -14.23
CA SER A 367 -4.50 -13.13 -15.67
C SER A 367 -3.53 -12.05 -16.11
N LYS A 368 -2.30 -12.45 -16.47
CA LYS A 368 -1.17 -11.61 -16.91
C LYS A 368 -1.67 -10.26 -17.40
N SER A 369 -1.66 -9.25 -16.53
CA SER A 369 -2.03 -7.90 -16.97
C SER A 369 -1.09 -7.58 -18.12
N ILE A 370 -1.67 -7.34 -19.29
CA ILE A 370 -0.89 -7.03 -20.47
C ILE A 370 -0.14 -5.74 -20.12
N ASN A 371 1.17 -5.87 -19.93
CA ASN A 371 2.05 -4.75 -19.61
C ASN A 371 2.98 -4.49 -20.80
N VAL A 372 3.60 -3.31 -20.80
CA VAL A 372 4.43 -2.87 -21.93
C VAL A 372 5.63 -3.79 -22.13
N GLU A 373 6.22 -4.32 -21.06
CA GLU A 373 7.34 -5.25 -21.09
C GLU A 373 6.99 -6.58 -21.77
N LEU A 374 5.80 -7.12 -21.48
CA LEU A 374 5.27 -8.33 -22.11
C LEU A 374 5.05 -8.11 -23.61
N ILE A 375 4.47 -6.96 -23.98
CA ILE A 375 4.28 -6.60 -25.39
C ILE A 375 5.63 -6.45 -26.11
N GLN A 376 6.62 -5.82 -25.48
CA GLN A 376 7.96 -5.67 -26.05
C GLN A 376 8.60 -7.03 -26.33
N ASN A 377 8.56 -7.95 -25.37
CA ASN A 377 9.11 -9.31 -25.53
C ASN A 377 8.37 -10.11 -26.60
N LEU A 378 7.03 -10.02 -26.62
CA LEU A 378 6.18 -10.72 -27.57
C LEU A 378 6.42 -10.24 -29.01
N VAL A 379 6.57 -8.93 -29.21
CA VAL A 379 6.92 -8.36 -30.51
C VAL A 379 8.36 -8.67 -30.90
N ALA A 380 9.32 -8.57 -29.97
CA ALA A 380 10.72 -8.91 -30.24
C ALA A 380 10.85 -10.37 -30.72
N THR A 381 10.15 -11.29 -30.06
CA THR A 381 10.15 -12.71 -30.43
C THR A 381 9.51 -12.95 -31.80
N HIS A 382 8.38 -12.30 -32.11
CA HIS A 382 7.70 -12.47 -33.41
C HIS A 382 8.56 -12.03 -34.60
N PHE A 383 9.37 -10.97 -34.42
CA PHE A 383 10.26 -10.46 -35.46
C PHE A 383 11.70 -10.98 -35.37
N ASN A 384 11.99 -11.96 -34.49
CA ASN A 384 13.33 -12.49 -34.22
C ASN A 384 14.38 -11.40 -33.90
N LEU A 385 14.00 -10.45 -33.04
CA LEU A 385 14.85 -9.34 -32.60
C LEU A 385 15.24 -9.48 -31.13
N GLY A 386 16.44 -9.00 -30.79
CA GLY A 386 16.81 -8.81 -29.39
C GLY A 386 16.03 -7.64 -28.75
N ILE A 387 15.70 -7.74 -27.45
CA ILE A 387 14.98 -6.68 -26.74
C ILE A 387 15.75 -5.35 -26.77
N GLN A 388 17.08 -5.40 -26.68
CA GLN A 388 17.94 -4.21 -26.75
C GLN A 388 17.95 -3.59 -28.16
N GLU A 389 17.80 -4.40 -29.21
CA GLU A 389 17.70 -3.91 -30.59
C GLU A 389 16.37 -3.20 -30.82
N LEU A 390 15.28 -3.79 -30.29
CA LEU A 390 13.97 -3.16 -30.29
C LEU A 390 14.00 -1.81 -29.56
N LEU A 391 14.73 -1.69 -28.47
CA LEU A 391 14.87 -0.45 -27.68
C LEU A 391 15.93 0.53 -28.22
N SER A 392 16.73 0.13 -29.22
CA SER A 392 17.82 0.96 -29.74
C SER A 392 17.36 2.29 -30.39
N ALA A 393 18.29 3.23 -30.53
CA ALA A 393 18.07 4.47 -31.28
C ALA A 393 18.01 4.27 -32.81
N ARG A 394 18.34 3.07 -33.32
CA ARG A 394 18.42 2.78 -34.76
C ARG A 394 17.06 2.94 -35.44
N ARG A 395 17.07 3.54 -36.63
CA ARG A 395 15.87 3.91 -37.41
C ARG A 395 15.65 3.06 -38.66
N SER A 396 16.42 1.97 -38.83
CA SER A 396 16.19 1.03 -39.93
C SER A 396 14.77 0.50 -39.91
N ARG A 397 14.17 0.27 -41.09
CA ARG A 397 12.78 -0.18 -41.20
C ARG A 397 12.55 -1.51 -40.47
N SER A 398 13.53 -2.41 -40.50
CA SER A 398 13.52 -3.71 -39.81
C SER A 398 13.40 -3.61 -38.28
N LEU A 399 13.85 -2.51 -37.66
CA LEU A 399 13.74 -2.29 -36.21
C LEU A 399 12.62 -1.30 -35.87
N ALA A 400 12.43 -0.28 -36.70
CA ALA A 400 11.43 0.75 -36.48
C ALA A 400 10.00 0.22 -36.61
N ARG A 401 9.72 -0.71 -37.55
CA ARG A 401 8.38 -1.28 -37.75
C ARG A 401 7.93 -2.14 -36.57
N PRO A 402 8.71 -3.13 -36.09
CA PRO A 402 8.37 -3.87 -34.87
C PRO A 402 8.18 -2.96 -33.66
N ARG A 403 9.06 -1.95 -33.48
CA ARG A 403 8.92 -0.98 -32.39
C ARG A 403 7.62 -0.19 -32.45
N GLN A 404 7.22 0.25 -33.65
CA GLN A 404 5.95 0.96 -33.85
C GLN A 404 4.74 0.06 -33.55
N ILE A 405 4.80 -1.22 -33.95
CA ILE A 405 3.78 -2.22 -33.63
C ILE A 405 3.69 -2.44 -32.11
N ALA A 406 4.82 -2.53 -31.41
CA ALA A 406 4.85 -2.67 -29.96
C ALA A 406 4.24 -1.45 -29.25
N MET A 407 4.54 -0.23 -29.71
CA MET A 407 3.90 1.00 -29.19
C MET A 407 2.40 1.04 -29.47
N TYR A 408 1.98 0.60 -30.66
CA TYR A 408 0.57 0.50 -31.04
C TYR A 408 -0.21 -0.46 -30.13
N LEU A 409 0.30 -1.67 -29.93
CA LEU A 409 -0.30 -2.66 -29.05
C LEU A 409 -0.29 -2.17 -27.59
N ALA A 410 0.80 -1.54 -27.14
CA ALA A 410 0.88 -0.97 -25.80
C ALA A 410 -0.20 0.08 -25.56
N LYS A 411 -0.49 0.91 -26.56
CA LYS A 411 -1.56 1.91 -26.45
C LYS A 411 -2.96 1.28 -26.40
N GLN A 412 -3.18 0.12 -27.02
CA GLN A 412 -4.49 -0.52 -27.06
C GLN A 412 -4.78 -1.44 -25.87
N TYR A 413 -3.77 -2.16 -25.37
CA TYR A 413 -3.96 -3.24 -24.40
C TYR A 413 -3.40 -2.93 -23.00
N THR A 414 -2.86 -1.72 -22.77
CA THR A 414 -2.39 -1.29 -21.45
C THR A 414 -3.08 0.00 -21.02
N THR A 415 -3.11 0.27 -19.71
CA THR A 415 -3.61 1.54 -19.15
C THR A 415 -2.56 2.65 -19.14
N ASN A 416 -1.37 2.41 -19.72
CA ASN A 416 -0.27 3.38 -19.69
C ASN A 416 -0.56 4.62 -20.54
N SER A 417 -0.16 5.78 -20.03
CA SER A 417 -0.22 7.05 -20.77
C SER A 417 0.79 7.07 -21.91
N LEU A 418 0.58 7.93 -22.92
CA LEU A 418 1.53 8.08 -24.05
C LEU A 418 2.95 8.46 -23.57
N PRO A 419 3.13 9.37 -22.59
CA PRO A 419 4.43 9.61 -21.97
C PRO A 419 5.03 8.37 -21.31
N ASP A 420 4.25 7.57 -20.58
CA ASP A 420 4.76 6.39 -19.88
C ASP A 420 5.16 5.28 -20.85
N ILE A 421 4.41 5.11 -21.95
CA ILE A 421 4.82 4.23 -23.04
C ILE A 421 6.15 4.72 -23.61
N GLY A 422 6.28 6.02 -23.91
CA GLY A 422 7.52 6.62 -24.41
C GLY A 422 8.74 6.36 -23.52
N ARG A 423 8.58 6.51 -22.20
CA ARG A 423 9.60 6.19 -21.18
C ARG A 423 10.10 4.74 -21.29
N LYS A 424 9.17 3.79 -21.41
CA LYS A 424 9.48 2.36 -21.53
C LYS A 424 10.12 1.95 -22.86
N PHE A 425 10.07 2.81 -23.88
CA PHE A 425 10.74 2.61 -25.17
C PHE A 425 12.00 3.48 -25.31
N SER A 426 12.86 3.48 -24.29
CA SER A 426 14.12 4.25 -24.21
C SER A 426 13.93 5.76 -24.12
N ASN A 427 13.05 6.22 -23.20
CA ASN A 427 12.80 7.64 -22.93
C ASN A 427 12.44 8.46 -24.17
N ARG A 428 11.65 7.89 -25.08
CA ARG A 428 11.16 8.58 -26.27
C ARG A 428 10.02 9.51 -25.91
N ASP A 429 9.93 10.62 -26.64
CA ASP A 429 8.85 11.58 -26.46
C ASP A 429 7.48 10.99 -26.77
N HIS A 430 6.47 11.47 -26.05
CA HIS A 430 5.07 11.08 -26.26
C HIS A 430 4.60 11.30 -27.71
N THR A 431 5.14 12.30 -28.42
CA THR A 431 4.88 12.56 -29.85
C THR A 431 5.35 11.41 -30.73
N THR A 432 6.47 10.75 -30.40
CA THR A 432 6.98 9.57 -31.11
C THR A 432 5.98 8.42 -31.04
N VAL A 433 5.34 8.22 -29.88
CA VAL A 433 4.31 7.20 -29.69
C VAL A 433 3.07 7.52 -30.52
N ILE A 434 2.65 8.79 -30.56
CA ILE A 434 1.52 9.24 -31.40
C ILE A 434 1.79 8.97 -32.88
N HIS A 435 2.98 9.32 -33.36
CA HIS A 435 3.38 9.06 -34.75
C HIS A 435 3.44 7.56 -35.06
N ALA A 436 3.93 6.74 -34.13
CA ALA A 436 3.97 5.30 -34.28
C ALA A 436 2.57 4.70 -34.43
N VAL A 437 1.63 5.09 -33.55
CA VAL A 437 0.24 4.62 -33.57
C VAL A 437 -0.43 4.99 -34.90
N LYS A 438 -0.40 6.27 -35.29
CA LYS A 438 -0.98 6.73 -36.56
C LYS A 438 -0.40 5.98 -37.76
N LYS A 439 0.92 5.75 -37.76
CA LYS A 439 1.60 5.05 -38.86
C LYS A 439 1.14 3.60 -38.98
N ILE A 440 0.93 2.90 -37.87
CA ILE A 440 0.43 1.52 -37.89
C ILE A 440 -1.04 1.47 -38.32
N ASP A 441 -1.88 2.39 -37.87
CA ASP A 441 -3.27 2.48 -38.33
C ASP A 441 -3.37 2.69 -39.85
N GLU A 442 -2.53 3.54 -40.44
CA GLU A 442 -2.44 3.70 -41.90
C GLU A 442 -1.95 2.43 -42.60
N LEU A 443 -0.95 1.75 -42.04
CA LEU A 443 -0.32 0.58 -42.68
C LEU A 443 -1.21 -0.65 -42.60
N ILE A 444 -2.00 -0.84 -41.55
CA ILE A 444 -2.97 -1.94 -41.43
C ILE A 444 -4.00 -1.90 -42.57
N GLN A 445 -4.30 -0.72 -43.13
CA GLN A 445 -5.21 -0.58 -44.27
C GLN A 445 -4.54 -0.84 -45.63
N LYS A 446 -3.23 -0.65 -45.74
CA LYS A 446 -2.50 -0.62 -47.02
C LYS A 446 -1.57 -1.82 -47.23
N ASP A 447 -1.16 -2.48 -46.16
CA ASP A 447 -0.14 -3.52 -46.16
C ASP A 447 -0.68 -4.78 -45.46
N ASN A 448 -0.95 -5.82 -46.25
CA ASN A 448 -1.53 -7.07 -45.77
C ASN A 448 -0.60 -7.82 -44.81
N ASP A 449 0.72 -7.72 -44.97
CA ASP A 449 1.69 -8.42 -44.13
C ASP A 449 1.73 -7.79 -42.73
N ILE A 450 1.66 -6.46 -42.65
CA ILE A 450 1.56 -5.74 -41.38
C ILE A 450 0.22 -6.04 -40.70
N LYS A 451 -0.88 -6.06 -41.46
CA LYS A 451 -2.20 -6.42 -40.93
C LYS A 451 -2.21 -7.82 -40.33
N GLN A 452 -1.64 -8.79 -41.03
CA GLN A 452 -1.54 -10.18 -40.57
C GLN A 452 -0.66 -10.28 -39.31
N SER A 453 0.51 -9.64 -39.31
CA SER A 453 1.43 -9.63 -38.16
C SER A 453 0.76 -9.04 -36.91
N VAL A 454 0.06 -7.91 -37.04
CA VAL A 454 -0.67 -7.29 -35.93
C VAL A 454 -1.79 -8.21 -35.43
N MET A 455 -2.51 -8.90 -36.33
CA MET A 455 -3.58 -9.83 -35.95
C MET A 455 -3.04 -11.04 -35.17
N GLU A 456 -1.91 -11.61 -35.59
CA GLU A 456 -1.25 -12.71 -34.89
C GLU A 456 -0.77 -12.30 -33.50
N LEU A 457 -0.16 -11.11 -33.39
CA LEU A 457 0.29 -10.56 -32.11
C LEU A 457 -0.90 -10.31 -31.17
N LYS A 458 -2.03 -9.80 -31.69
CA LYS A 458 -3.27 -9.63 -30.92
C LYS A 458 -3.82 -10.97 -30.41
N LYS A 459 -3.81 -12.02 -31.23
CA LYS A 459 -4.24 -13.38 -30.82
C LYS A 459 -3.36 -14.01 -29.74
N LYS A 460 -2.09 -13.62 -29.65
CA LYS A 460 -1.18 -14.11 -28.60
C LYS A 460 -1.26 -13.29 -27.30
N LEU A 461 -1.91 -12.12 -27.35
CA LEU A 461 -2.13 -11.23 -26.21
C LEU A 461 -3.47 -11.47 -25.50
N LEU A 462 -4.45 -12.01 -26.24
CA LEU A 462 -5.76 -12.50 -25.74
C LEU A 462 -5.67 -13.99 -25.44
#